data_AF-A0A944Y6V2-F1
#
_entry.id   AF-A0A944Y6V2-F1
#
_cell.length_a   1.000
_cell.length_b   1.000
_cell.length_c   1.000
_cell.angle_alpha   90.00
_cell.angle_beta   90.00
_cell.angle_gamma   90.00
#
_symmetry.space_group_name_H-M   'P 1'
#
loop_
_entity.id
_entity.type
_entity.pdbx_description
1 polymer ?
#
loop_
_entity_poly.entity_id
_entity_poly.type
_entity_poly.pdbx_seq_one_letter_code
_entity_poly.pdbx_strand_id
1 'polypeptide(L)'
;MSHFKLQKTSGQARAGVISTAHGEIQTPIFMPVGTRASVKTMFQEDLELIGAQVILGNTYHLFLRPGHELIEQLGGLHKFMSWDRPILTDSGGFQVFSLSKLNKKS
;
A
#
# COMPACT_ATOMS: atom_id res chain seq x y z
N MET A 1 -10.62 -9.90 10.74
CA MET A 1 -9.30 -10.06 11.38
C MET A 1 -8.33 -10.55 10.33
N SER A 2 -7.18 -9.91 10.17
CA SER A 2 -6.10 -10.47 9.35
C SER A 2 -5.40 -11.59 10.12
N HIS A 3 -5.14 -12.72 9.45
CA HIS A 3 -4.50 -13.88 10.06
C HIS A 3 -3.32 -14.30 9.19
N PHE A 4 -2.15 -14.50 9.80
CA PHE A 4 -0.98 -15.05 9.12
C PHE A 4 -0.88 -16.55 9.38
N LYS A 5 -0.80 -17.35 8.32
CA LYS A 5 -0.59 -18.79 8.36
C LYS A 5 0.78 -19.14 7.79
N LEU A 6 1.68 -19.64 8.62
CA LEU A 6 2.95 -20.21 8.17
C LEU A 6 2.70 -21.53 7.43
N GLN A 7 3.23 -21.68 6.22
CA GLN A 7 3.10 -22.89 5.40
C GLN A 7 4.37 -23.72 5.40
N LYS A 8 5.54 -23.08 5.29
CA LYS A 8 6.83 -23.79 5.24
C LYS A 8 7.98 -22.92 5.75
N THR A 9 9.01 -23.57 6.28
CA THR A 9 10.26 -22.93 6.69
C THR A 9 11.46 -23.61 6.02
N SER A 10 12.54 -22.86 5.84
CA SER A 10 13.85 -23.37 5.41
C SER A 10 14.92 -22.48 6.03
N GLY A 11 15.56 -22.96 7.11
CA GLY A 11 16.39 -22.10 7.95
C GLY A 11 15.57 -20.92 8.51
N GLN A 12 16.03 -19.69 8.24
CA GLN A 12 15.32 -18.45 8.63
C GLN A 12 14.25 -18.01 7.61
N ALA A 13 14.20 -18.62 6.42
CA ALA A 13 13.20 -18.30 5.40
C ALA A 13 11.83 -18.87 5.78
N ARG A 14 10.78 -18.10 5.52
CA ARG A 14 9.39 -18.44 5.84
C ARG A 14 8.52 -18.18 4.62
N ALA A 15 7.71 -19.17 4.26
CA ALA A 15 6.64 -19.02 3.29
C ALA A 15 5.30 -19.20 3.99
N GLY A 16 4.33 -18.35 3.71
CA GLY A 16 3.03 -18.37 4.37
C GLY A 16 2.01 -17.46 3.69
N VAL A 17 0.81 -17.43 4.23
CA VAL A 17 -0.33 -16.68 3.67
C VAL A 17 -0.83 -15.67 4.69
N ILE A 18 -1.04 -14.43 4.28
CA ILE A 18 -1.79 -13.43 5.05
C ILE A 18 -3.20 -13.36 4.46
N SER A 19 -4.20 -13.75 5.23
CA SER A 19 -5.60 -13.56 4.84
C SER A 19 -6.07 -12.18 5.33
N THR A 20 -6.69 -11.41 4.45
CA THR A 20 -7.27 -10.10 4.77
C THR A 20 -8.74 -10.08 4.35
N ALA A 21 -9.47 -8.99 4.69
CA ALA A 21 -10.84 -8.80 4.20
C ALA A 21 -10.94 -8.64 2.67
N HIS A 22 -9.83 -8.28 2.00
CA HIS A 22 -9.80 -7.96 0.57
C HIS A 22 -9.01 -9.01 -0.25
N GLY A 23 -8.68 -10.16 0.35
CA GLY A 23 -7.98 -11.25 -0.34
C GLY A 23 -6.79 -11.81 0.44
N GLU A 24 -6.14 -12.80 -0.18
CA GLU A 24 -4.97 -13.49 0.36
C GLU A 24 -3.66 -12.95 -0.25
N ILE A 25 -2.62 -12.92 0.56
CA ILE A 25 -1.27 -12.49 0.16
C ILE A 25 -0.30 -13.62 0.48
N GLN A 26 0.36 -14.13 -0.55
CA GLN A 26 1.42 -15.12 -0.44
C GLN A 26 2.74 -14.44 -0.05
N THR A 27 3.42 -14.97 0.95
CA THR A 27 4.71 -14.46 1.43
C THR A 27 5.83 -15.45 1.13
N PRO A 28 7.05 -14.99 0.79
CA PRO A 28 7.49 -13.59 0.76
C PRO A 28 6.92 -12.82 -0.45
N ILE A 29 6.55 -11.56 -0.24
CA ILE A 29 5.96 -10.69 -1.27
C ILE A 29 6.79 -9.41 -1.42
N PHE A 30 6.91 -8.92 -2.65
CA PHE A 30 7.37 -7.57 -2.94
C PHE A 30 6.15 -6.68 -3.23
N MET A 31 6.05 -5.54 -2.54
CA MET A 31 4.89 -4.66 -2.64
C MET A 31 5.21 -3.44 -3.52
N PRO A 32 4.51 -3.24 -4.64
CA PRO A 32 4.60 -2.01 -5.42
C PRO A 32 4.14 -0.80 -4.58
N VAL A 33 4.82 0.35 -4.71
CA VAL A 33 4.51 1.57 -3.96
C VAL A 33 3.69 2.55 -4.80
N GLY A 34 2.46 2.86 -4.36
CA GLY A 34 1.63 3.93 -4.90
C GLY A 34 2.00 5.27 -4.28
N THR A 35 2.89 6.03 -4.93
CA THR A 35 3.47 7.27 -4.34
C THR A 35 2.66 8.54 -4.56
N ARG A 36 1.57 8.54 -5.33
CA ARG A 36 0.60 9.65 -5.41
C ARG A 36 -0.76 9.06 -5.76
N ALA A 37 -1.84 9.74 -5.38
CA ALA A 37 -3.22 9.48 -5.85
C ALA A 37 -3.38 9.43 -7.39
N SER A 38 -2.30 9.69 -8.13
CA SER A 38 -2.05 9.18 -9.47
C SER A 38 -0.76 8.37 -9.41
N VAL A 39 -0.82 7.07 -9.66
CA VAL A 39 0.35 6.25 -9.93
C VAL A 39 0.95 6.77 -11.25
N LYS A 40 1.80 7.81 -11.18
CA LYS A 40 2.54 8.25 -12.36
C LYS A 40 3.44 7.08 -12.73
N THR A 41 3.08 6.42 -13.82
CA THR A 41 3.75 5.34 -14.59
C THR A 41 3.44 3.87 -14.28
N MET A 42 2.44 3.53 -13.47
CA MET A 42 1.85 2.18 -13.51
C MET A 42 0.33 2.29 -13.45
N PHE A 43 -0.36 1.93 -14.52
CA PHE A 43 -1.81 1.83 -14.51
C PHE A 43 -2.22 0.65 -13.62
N GLN A 44 -3.45 0.68 -13.10
CA GLN A 44 -4.01 -0.46 -12.35
C GLN A 44 -3.86 -1.77 -13.14
N GLU A 45 -4.07 -1.67 -14.45
CA GLU A 45 -3.88 -2.75 -15.42
C GLU A 45 -2.47 -3.36 -15.35
N ASP A 46 -1.43 -2.54 -15.17
CA ASP A 46 -0.05 -3.03 -15.02
C ASP A 46 0.12 -3.80 -13.72
N LEU A 47 -0.47 -3.30 -12.61
CA LEU A 47 -0.44 -3.97 -11.31
C LEU A 47 -1.18 -5.32 -11.33
N GLU A 48 -2.29 -5.38 -12.05
CA GLU A 48 -3.05 -6.61 -12.27
C GLU A 48 -2.28 -7.59 -13.16
N LEU A 49 -1.64 -7.09 -14.22
CA LEU A 49 -0.84 -7.89 -15.16
C LEU A 49 0.37 -8.52 -14.50
N ILE A 50 1.04 -7.81 -13.58
CA ILE A 50 2.14 -8.40 -12.79
C ILE A 50 1.65 -9.30 -11.65
N GLY A 51 0.33 -9.46 -11.49
CA GLY A 51 -0.26 -10.30 -10.46
C GLY A 51 -0.07 -9.77 -9.04
N ALA A 52 0.00 -8.44 -8.86
CA ALA A 52 0.17 -7.85 -7.55
C ALA A 52 -0.97 -8.26 -6.60
N GLN A 53 -0.60 -8.81 -5.45
CA GLN A 53 -1.55 -9.25 -4.43
C GLN A 53 -1.82 -8.19 -3.38
N VAL A 54 -0.95 -7.19 -3.26
CA VAL A 54 -1.06 -6.10 -2.29
C VAL A 54 -0.22 -4.94 -2.80
N ILE A 55 -0.67 -3.72 -2.51
CA ILE A 55 0.05 -2.49 -2.84
C ILE A 55 0.30 -1.67 -1.57
N LEU A 56 1.35 -0.86 -1.59
CA LEU A 56 1.65 0.09 -0.53
C LEU A 56 1.07 1.46 -0.89
N GLY A 57 0.02 1.87 -0.20
CA GLY A 57 -0.59 3.19 -0.33
C GLY A 57 0.10 4.20 0.56
N ASN A 58 0.52 5.33 -0.01
CA ASN A 58 1.21 6.36 0.76
C ASN A 58 0.25 7.36 1.42
N THR A 59 0.11 7.28 2.74
CA THR A 59 -0.86 8.08 3.50
C THR A 59 -0.50 9.56 3.56
N TYR A 60 0.79 9.93 3.54
CA TYR A 60 1.21 11.34 3.53
C TYR A 60 0.67 12.08 2.30
N HIS A 61 0.77 11.46 1.11
CA HIS A 61 0.26 12.06 -0.11
C HIS A 61 -1.27 12.08 -0.13
N LEU A 62 -1.93 11.00 0.30
CA LEU A 62 -3.40 10.91 0.38
C LEU A 62 -3.99 11.96 1.34
N PHE A 63 -3.33 12.17 2.48
CA PHE A 63 -3.74 13.17 3.47
C PHE A 63 -3.56 14.60 2.98
N LEU A 64 -2.47 14.91 2.25
CA LEU A 64 -2.22 16.27 1.77
C LEU A 64 -3.04 16.64 0.54
N ARG A 65 -3.24 15.71 -0.40
CA ARG A 65 -4.08 15.89 -1.61
C ARG A 65 -4.55 14.52 -2.11
N PRO A 66 -5.85 14.23 -2.15
CA PRO A 66 -6.98 15.15 -2.04
C PRO A 66 -7.45 15.51 -0.61
N GLY A 67 -6.96 14.80 0.41
CA GLY A 67 -7.48 14.89 1.77
C GLY A 67 -8.33 13.67 2.14
N HIS A 68 -8.25 13.24 3.41
CA HIS A 68 -8.92 12.03 3.89
C HIS A 68 -10.46 12.13 3.85
N GLU A 69 -11.02 13.32 4.09
CA GLU A 69 -12.47 13.56 4.02
C GLU A 69 -13.03 13.29 2.62
N LEU A 70 -12.32 13.71 1.56
CA LEU A 70 -12.75 13.44 0.19
C LEU A 70 -12.66 11.94 -0.13
N ILE A 71 -11.63 11.25 0.34
CA ILE A 71 -11.48 9.80 0.16
C ILE A 71 -12.63 9.05 0.84
N GLU A 72 -13.03 9.48 2.03
CA GLU A 72 -14.19 8.91 2.74
C GLU A 72 -15.49 9.16 1.98
N GLN A 73 -15.73 10.39 1.50
CA GLN A 73 -16.91 10.74 0.69
C GLN A 73 -16.99 9.94 -0.62
N LEU A 74 -15.86 9.62 -1.24
CA LEU A 74 -15.77 8.78 -2.44
C LEU A 74 -15.91 7.27 -2.14
N GLY A 75 -16.16 6.90 -0.88
CA GLY A 75 -16.43 5.55 -0.44
C GLY A 75 -15.18 4.73 -0.11
N GLY A 76 -14.11 5.42 0.30
CA GLY A 76 -12.89 4.83 0.84
C GLY A 76 -11.76 4.66 -0.18
N LEU A 77 -10.59 4.28 0.34
CA LEU A 77 -9.35 4.24 -0.44
C LEU A 77 -9.37 3.23 -1.60
N HIS A 78 -10.00 2.07 -1.41
CA HIS A 78 -10.15 1.05 -2.46
C HIS A 78 -10.90 1.62 -3.67
N LYS A 79 -12.06 2.26 -3.46
CA LYS A 79 -12.83 2.91 -4.53
C LYS A 79 -12.09 4.07 -5.15
N PHE A 80 -11.42 4.89 -4.34
CA PHE A 80 -10.65 6.02 -4.84
C PHE A 80 -9.49 5.60 -5.76
N MET A 81 -8.86 4.46 -5.47
CA MET A 81 -7.76 3.90 -6.26
C MET A 81 -8.21 2.89 -7.33
N SER A 82 -9.52 2.62 -7.42
CA SER A 82 -10.09 1.52 -8.21
C SER A 82 -9.44 0.15 -7.92
N TRP A 83 -8.95 -0.07 -6.69
CA TRP A 83 -8.21 -1.27 -6.32
C TRP A 83 -8.97 -2.08 -5.28
N ASP A 84 -9.41 -3.29 -5.66
CA ASP A 84 -10.24 -4.14 -4.80
C ASP A 84 -9.46 -5.19 -3.99
N ARG A 85 -8.13 -5.21 -4.12
CA ARG A 85 -7.25 -6.13 -3.38
C ARG A 85 -6.67 -5.43 -2.14
N PRO A 86 -5.91 -6.13 -1.27
CA PRO A 86 -5.32 -5.55 -0.07
C PRO A 86 -4.47 -4.30 -0.35
N ILE A 87 -4.57 -3.32 0.55
CA ILE A 87 -3.75 -2.10 0.58
C ILE A 87 -3.05 -2.05 1.94
N LEU A 88 -1.73 -1.87 1.91
CA LEU A 88 -0.96 -1.54 3.10
C LEU A 88 -0.72 -0.03 3.11
N THR A 89 -1.29 0.67 4.08
CA THR A 89 -1.07 2.10 4.25
C THR A 89 0.08 2.34 5.22
N ASP A 90 1.05 3.17 4.84
CA ASP A 90 2.06 3.64 5.79
C ASP A 90 1.47 4.73 6.70
N SER A 91 2.18 5.12 7.76
CA SER A 91 1.71 6.18 8.67
C SER A 91 2.01 7.59 8.16
N GLY A 92 2.77 7.75 7.07
CA GLY A 92 3.27 9.04 6.58
C GLY A 92 4.39 9.67 7.43
N GLY A 93 4.68 9.13 8.62
CA GLY A 93 5.67 9.68 9.56
C GLY A 93 7.09 9.70 8.99
N PHE A 94 7.46 8.71 8.17
CA PHE A 94 8.76 8.68 7.51
C PHE A 94 8.97 9.88 6.57
N GLN A 95 7.92 10.30 5.86
CA GLN A 95 8.00 11.42 4.92
C GLN A 95 7.97 12.77 5.65
N VAL A 96 7.17 12.89 6.71
CA VAL A 96 7.21 14.07 7.60
C VAL A 96 8.63 14.28 8.15
N PHE A 97 9.29 13.19 8.57
CA PHE A 97 10.64 13.26 9.14
C PHE A 97 11.74 13.47 8.08
N SER A 98 11.58 12.90 6.88
CA SER A 98 12.57 13.04 5.81
C SER A 98 12.47 14.38 5.06
N LEU A 99 11.26 14.90 4.86
CA LEU A 99 11.04 16.19 4.19
C LEU A 99 11.31 17.39 5.11
N SER A 100 11.11 17.25 6.42
CA SER A 100 11.50 18.30 7.40
C SER A 100 13.01 18.54 7.43
N LYS A 101 13.83 17.53 7.13
CA LYS A 101 15.28 17.70 6.96
C LYS A 101 15.66 18.38 5.65
N LEU A 102 14.89 18.21 4.58
CA LEU A 102 15.12 18.85 3.27
C LEU A 102 14.66 20.31 3.22
N ASN A 103 13.75 20.73 4.12
CA ASN A 103 13.28 22.11 4.25
C ASN A 103 14.17 23.01 5.12
N LYS A 104 15.31 22.53 5.63
CA LYS A 104 16.38 23.41 6.11
C LYS A 104 17.18 23.94 4.91
N LYS A 105 16.61 24.89 4.17
CA LYS A 105 17.44 25.90 3.50
C LYS A 105 17.70 27.02 4.49
N SER A 106 18.95 27.50 4.44
CA SER A 106 19.57 28.59 5.20
C SER A 106 18.68 29.77 5.53
#